data_AF-A0A142YHN0-F1
#
_entry.id   AF-A0A142YHN0-F1
#
_cell.length_a   1.000
_cell.length_b   1.000
_cell.length_c   1.000
_cell.angle_alpha   90.00
_cell.angle_beta   90.00
_cell.angle_gamma   90.00
#
_symmetry.space_group_name_H-M   'P 1'
#
loop_
_entity.id
_entity.type
_entity.pdbx_description
1 polymer ?
#
loop_
_entity_poly.entity_id
_entity_poly.type
_entity_poly.pdbx_seq_one_letter_code
_entity_poly.pdbx_strand_id
1 'polypeptide(L)'
;MIQTTLTMKRPMLESAGFSTRVDAPAVAHPSGPLDDLAGLTPFLLADRLAQVWSRNARRLEDLDRLRDKIDAARRRLSSSSSGRALGEAYLRRLIEKKDACLASIRSDRRAAVGLVRECERRQALSNPSPLRRAVGV
;
A
#
# COMPACT_ATOMS: atom_id res chain seq x y z
N MET A 1 -11.85 -56.12 -30.41
CA MET A 1 -12.54 -55.04 -31.14
C MET A 1 -13.04 -54.02 -30.11
N ILE A 2 -12.68 -52.77 -30.31
CA ILE A 2 -12.90 -51.61 -29.42
C ILE A 2 -14.31 -51.06 -29.66
N GLN A 3 -15.00 -50.59 -28.61
CA GLN A 3 -15.78 -49.34 -28.69
C GLN A 3 -16.12 -48.78 -27.30
N THR A 4 -15.32 -47.81 -26.89
CA THR A 4 -15.56 -46.86 -25.81
C THR A 4 -16.54 -45.80 -26.31
N THR A 5 -17.61 -45.49 -25.56
CA THR A 5 -18.40 -44.27 -25.79
C THR A 5 -18.50 -43.47 -24.49
N LEU A 6 -17.74 -42.37 -24.47
CA LEU A 6 -17.80 -41.29 -23.49
C LEU A 6 -18.95 -40.36 -23.88
N THR A 7 -19.96 -40.21 -23.02
CA THR A 7 -20.94 -39.13 -23.14
C THR A 7 -20.56 -37.99 -22.22
N MET A 8 -19.94 -36.96 -22.79
CA MET A 8 -19.78 -35.65 -22.15
C MET A 8 -21.09 -34.86 -22.26
N LYS A 9 -21.66 -34.47 -21.12
CA LYS A 9 -22.66 -33.39 -21.06
C LYS A 9 -21.95 -32.06 -20.79
N ARG A 10 -21.90 -31.21 -21.81
CA ARG A 10 -21.73 -29.75 -21.69
C ARG A 10 -23.00 -29.14 -21.10
N PRO A 11 -22.86 -28.07 -20.31
CA PRO A 11 -23.73 -26.91 -20.42
C PRO A 11 -22.94 -25.72 -20.99
N MET A 12 -23.34 -25.27 -22.18
CA MET A 12 -23.14 -23.91 -22.67
C MET A 12 -24.28 -23.03 -22.16
N LEU A 13 -23.93 -21.79 -21.79
CA LEU A 13 -24.66 -20.51 -21.89
C LEU A 13 -24.20 -19.64 -20.72
N GLU A 14 -23.25 -18.74 -20.97
CA GLU A 14 -23.52 -17.33 -21.29
C GLU A 14 -23.81 -16.49 -20.03
N SER A 15 -22.79 -15.71 -19.63
CA SER A 15 -23.02 -14.34 -19.22
C SER A 15 -21.75 -13.55 -19.52
N ALA A 16 -21.82 -12.78 -20.60
CA ALA A 16 -20.87 -11.77 -20.96
C ALA A 16 -20.81 -10.70 -19.85
N GLY A 17 -19.85 -10.83 -18.95
CA GLY A 17 -19.37 -9.73 -18.13
C GLY A 17 -18.15 -9.13 -18.82
N PHE A 18 -18.39 -8.18 -19.73
CA PHE A 18 -17.36 -7.31 -20.30
C PHE A 18 -16.73 -6.51 -19.16
N SER A 19 -15.75 -7.10 -18.46
CA SER A 19 -14.90 -6.34 -17.55
C SER A 19 -13.87 -5.64 -18.42
N THR A 20 -14.24 -4.46 -18.94
CA THR A 20 -13.31 -3.45 -19.39
C THR A 20 -12.39 -3.11 -18.23
N ARG A 21 -11.31 -3.90 -18.08
CA ARG A 21 -10.12 -3.45 -17.39
C ARG A 21 -9.57 -2.34 -18.29
N VAL A 22 -10.04 -1.13 -18.04
CA VAL A 22 -9.28 0.06 -18.35
C VAL A 22 -7.98 -0.17 -17.61
N ASP A 23 -6.95 -0.60 -18.34
CA ASP A 23 -5.58 -0.46 -17.92
C ASP A 23 -5.36 1.04 -17.75
N ALA A 24 -5.70 1.52 -16.56
CA ALA A 24 -5.26 2.82 -16.12
C ALA A 24 -3.76 2.81 -16.32
N PRO A 25 -3.19 3.75 -17.08
CA PRO A 25 -1.74 3.81 -17.22
C PRO A 25 -1.19 3.81 -15.80
N ALA A 26 -0.20 2.96 -15.55
CA ALA A 26 0.59 3.03 -14.34
C ALA A 26 1.19 4.42 -14.30
N VAL A 27 0.44 5.37 -13.74
CA VAL A 27 0.91 6.72 -13.44
C VAL A 27 2.13 6.44 -12.60
N ALA A 28 3.30 6.73 -13.15
CA ALA A 28 4.54 6.68 -12.43
C ALA A 28 4.34 7.54 -11.19
N HIS A 29 4.00 6.90 -10.07
CA HIS A 29 3.79 7.60 -8.83
C HIS A 29 5.13 8.26 -8.54
N PRO A 30 5.17 9.60 -8.37
CA PRO A 30 6.40 10.29 -8.07
C PRO A 30 6.84 9.82 -6.69
N SER A 31 7.58 8.72 -6.69
CA SER A 31 8.42 8.23 -5.61
C SER A 31 9.73 9.00 -5.69
N GLY A 32 9.63 10.29 -6.00
CA GLY A 32 10.77 11.18 -6.00
C GLY A 32 11.20 11.41 -4.56
N PRO A 33 12.50 11.61 -4.31
CA PRO A 33 12.98 12.11 -3.03
C PRO A 33 12.21 13.38 -2.64
N LEU A 34 12.20 13.71 -1.34
CA LEU A 34 11.60 14.92 -0.75
C LEU A 34 12.23 16.23 -1.26
N ASP A 35 12.99 16.15 -2.36
CA ASP A 35 13.78 17.21 -2.94
C ASP A 35 12.82 18.26 -3.50
N ASP A 36 12.77 19.35 -2.75
CA ASP A 36 12.03 20.58 -2.97
C ASP A 36 10.51 20.55 -2.74
N LEU A 37 10.12 20.34 -1.48
CA LEU A 37 8.76 20.62 -1.00
C LEU A 37 8.39 22.12 -1.09
N ALA A 38 9.36 23.04 -1.13
CA ALA A 38 9.13 24.48 -1.08
C ALA A 38 8.54 25.00 -2.42
N GLY A 39 8.91 24.40 -3.55
CA GLY A 39 8.40 24.76 -4.88
C GLY A 39 7.00 24.23 -5.23
N LEU A 40 6.42 23.33 -4.41
CA LEU A 40 5.12 22.72 -4.74
C LEU A 40 3.96 23.70 -4.58
N THR A 41 2.93 23.59 -5.42
CA THR A 41 1.66 24.31 -5.20
C THR A 41 0.88 23.67 -4.04
N PRO A 42 -0.06 24.40 -3.38
CA PRO A 42 -0.90 23.82 -2.33
C PRO A 42 -1.70 22.59 -2.79
N PHE A 43 -2.17 22.60 -4.04
CA PHE A 43 -2.86 21.45 -4.63
C PHE A 43 -1.93 20.22 -4.75
N LEU A 44 -0.69 20.41 -5.23
CA LEU A 44 0.28 19.32 -5.33
C LEU A 44 0.71 18.79 -3.95
N LEU A 45 0.77 19.65 -2.93
CA LEU A 45 0.98 19.23 -1.54
C LEU A 45 -0.16 18.33 -1.04
N ALA A 46 -1.41 18.72 -1.28
CA ALA A 46 -2.59 17.94 -0.90
C ALA A 46 -2.65 16.60 -1.65
N ASP A 47 -2.37 16.60 -2.96
CA ASP A 47 -2.30 15.38 -3.77
C ASP A 47 -1.23 14.41 -3.25
N ARG A 48 -0.01 14.92 -2.95
CA ARG A 48 1.05 14.09 -2.35
C ARG A 48 0.64 13.50 -1.00
N LEU A 49 -0.05 14.27 -0.15
CA LEU A 49 -0.59 13.77 1.12
C LEU A 49 -1.64 12.66 0.90
N ALA A 50 -2.57 12.86 -0.04
CA ALA A 50 -3.59 11.87 -0.39
C ALA A 50 -2.98 10.57 -0.94
N GLN A 51 -1.91 10.68 -1.74
CA GLN A 51 -1.16 9.52 -2.24
C GLN A 51 -0.48 8.76 -1.10
N VAL A 52 0.20 9.46 -0.18
CA VAL A 52 0.83 8.83 0.99
C VAL A 52 -0.21 8.12 1.86
N TRP A 53 -1.35 8.76 2.10
CA TRP A 53 -2.47 8.15 2.83
C TRP A 53 -2.96 6.88 2.16
N SER A 54 -3.25 6.95 0.86
CA SER A 54 -3.78 5.82 0.08
C SER A 54 -2.81 4.64 0.06
N ARG A 55 -1.51 4.89 -0.08
CA ARG A 55 -0.49 3.84 0.00
C ARG A 55 -0.41 3.21 1.39
N ASN A 56 -0.46 4.02 2.45
CA ASN A 56 -0.43 3.50 3.82
C ASN A 56 -1.68 2.68 4.16
N ALA A 57 -2.86 3.09 3.72
CA ALA A 57 -4.09 2.32 3.90
C ALA A 57 -3.95 0.91 3.30
N ARG A 58 -3.51 0.80 2.04
CA ARG A 58 -3.26 -0.49 1.38
C ARG A 58 -2.20 -1.32 2.11
N ARG A 59 -1.10 -0.69 2.57
CA ARG A 59 -0.04 -1.40 3.30
C ARG A 59 -0.49 -1.91 4.66
N LEU A 60 -1.42 -1.23 5.33
CA LEU A 60 -2.02 -1.70 6.58
C LEU A 60 -2.86 -2.96 6.33
N GLU A 61 -3.69 -2.97 5.28
CA GLU A 61 -4.42 -4.18 4.88
C GLU A 61 -3.47 -5.35 4.54
N ASP A 62 -2.36 -5.06 3.85
CA ASP A 62 -1.35 -6.07 3.54
C ASP A 62 -0.62 -6.59 4.80
N LEU A 63 -0.42 -5.74 5.82
CA LEU A 63 0.13 -6.18 7.11
C LEU A 63 -0.79 -7.16 7.82
N ASP A 64 -2.10 -6.90 7.82
CA ASP A 64 -3.07 -7.80 8.44
C ASP A 64 -3.08 -9.15 7.73
N ARG A 65 -3.10 -9.15 6.39
CA ARG A 65 -2.97 -10.38 5.59
C ARG A 65 -1.66 -11.12 5.83
N LEU A 66 -0.54 -10.41 6.02
CA LEU A 66 0.75 -11.02 6.33
C LEU A 66 0.75 -11.65 7.72
N ARG A 67 0.13 -10.99 8.71
CA ARG A 67 -0.04 -11.54 10.05
C ARG A 67 -0.83 -12.85 10.03
N ASP A 68 -1.97 -12.87 9.33
CA ASP A 68 -2.79 -14.08 9.20
C ASP A 68 -2.02 -15.24 8.56
N LYS A 69 -1.24 -14.95 7.51
CA LYS A 69 -0.38 -15.94 6.86
C LYS A 69 0.74 -16.45 7.76
N ILE A 70 1.36 -15.57 8.55
CA ILE A 70 2.38 -15.94 9.53
C ILE A 70 1.79 -16.86 10.59
N ASP A 71 0.62 -16.52 11.14
CA ASP A 71 -0.04 -17.32 12.16
C ASP A 71 -0.50 -18.67 11.60
N ALA A 72 -1.00 -18.72 10.36
CA ALA A 72 -1.32 -19.96 9.67
C ALA A 72 -0.08 -20.83 9.43
N ALA A 73 1.04 -20.23 9.00
CA ALA A 73 2.30 -20.95 8.80
C ALA A 73 2.86 -21.53 10.11
N ARG A 74 2.78 -20.76 11.20
CA ARG A 74 3.17 -21.22 12.56
C ARG A 74 2.31 -22.39 13.02
N ARG A 75 0.97 -22.30 12.87
CA ARG A 75 0.06 -23.41 13.19
C ARG A 75 0.41 -24.66 12.40
N ARG A 76 0.65 -24.54 11.09
CA ARG A 76 1.02 -25.68 10.24
C ARG A 76 2.35 -26.33 10.65
N LEU A 77 3.35 -25.52 11.01
CA LEU A 77 4.64 -26.02 11.51
C LEU A 77 4.52 -26.70 12.87
N SER A 78 3.58 -26.27 13.72
CA SER A 78 3.31 -26.93 15.00
C SER A 78 2.55 -28.26 14.86
N SER A 79 1.74 -28.41 13.80
CA SER A 79 0.89 -29.59 13.61
C SER A 79 1.48 -30.68 12.71
N SER A 80 2.56 -30.39 11.97
CA SER A 80 3.17 -31.35 11.04
C SER A 80 4.69 -31.23 10.98
N SER A 81 5.39 -32.37 11.08
CA SER A 81 6.84 -32.46 10.87
C SER A 81 7.23 -32.58 9.40
N SER A 82 6.29 -32.92 8.51
CA SER A 82 6.57 -33.07 7.09
C SER A 82 6.87 -31.72 6.43
N GLY A 83 7.96 -31.67 5.65
CA GLY A 83 8.38 -30.45 4.96
C GLY A 83 8.77 -29.29 5.89
N ARG A 84 9.18 -29.58 7.13
CA ARG A 84 9.48 -28.57 8.16
C ARG A 84 10.47 -27.50 7.70
N ALA A 85 11.58 -27.89 7.08
CA ALA A 85 12.58 -26.95 6.56
C ALA A 85 11.99 -25.97 5.53
N LEU A 86 11.11 -26.44 4.64
CA LEU A 86 10.42 -25.60 3.65
C LEU A 86 9.42 -24.67 4.33
N GLY A 87 8.66 -25.17 5.32
CA GLY A 87 7.74 -24.36 6.10
C GLY A 87 8.46 -23.27 6.92
N GLU A 88 9.61 -23.58 7.52
CA GLU A 88 10.44 -22.62 8.25
C GLU A 88 11.05 -21.55 7.33
N ALA A 89 11.49 -21.94 6.12
CA ALA A 89 11.93 -21.00 5.09
C ALA A 89 10.79 -20.08 4.63
N TYR A 90 9.59 -20.64 4.42
CA TYR A 90 8.40 -19.87 4.07
C TYR A 90 8.02 -18.88 5.19
N LEU A 91 8.04 -19.32 6.45
CA LEU A 91 7.77 -18.46 7.60
C LEU A 91 8.77 -17.31 7.70
N ARG A 92 10.08 -17.57 7.54
CA ARG A 92 11.11 -16.52 7.50
C ARG A 92 10.82 -15.49 6.41
N ARG A 93 10.52 -15.94 5.19
CA ARG A 93 10.16 -15.06 4.08
C ARG A 93 8.93 -14.19 4.37
N LEU A 94 7.93 -14.73 5.07
CA LEU A 94 6.75 -13.94 5.47
C LEU A 94 7.11 -12.87 6.51
N ILE A 95 7.97 -13.18 7.48
CA ILE A 95 8.45 -12.23 8.48
C ILE A 95 9.25 -11.11 7.81
N GLU A 96 10.17 -11.44 6.91
CA GLU A 96 10.94 -10.46 6.13
C GLU A 96 10.02 -9.51 5.34
N LYS A 97 8.99 -10.05 4.69
CA LYS A 97 7.98 -9.24 3.97
C LYS A 97 7.23 -8.29 4.92
N LYS A 98 6.86 -8.77 6.11
CA LYS A 98 6.20 -7.94 7.13
C LYS A 98 7.12 -6.79 7.56
N ASP A 99 8.39 -7.07 7.81
CA ASP A 99 9.36 -6.07 8.25
C ASP A 99 9.64 -5.03 7.16
N ALA A 100 9.74 -5.46 5.89
CA ALA A 100 9.84 -4.56 4.74
C ALA A 100 8.60 -3.65 4.58
N CYS A 101 7.40 -4.21 4.80
CA CYS A 101 6.16 -3.43 4.78
C CYS A 101 6.14 -2.38 5.91
N LEU A 102 6.51 -2.77 7.13
CA LEU A 102 6.65 -1.85 8.27
C LEU A 102 7.67 -0.74 8.00
N ALA A 103 8.82 -1.06 7.40
CA ALA A 103 9.83 -0.07 7.03
C ALA A 103 9.27 0.94 6.02
N SER A 104 8.50 0.47 5.04
CA SER A 104 7.84 1.33 4.06
C SER A 104 6.80 2.26 4.71
N ILE A 105 5.96 1.75 5.62
CA ILE A 105 4.99 2.57 6.37
C ILE A 105 5.71 3.65 7.19
N ARG A 106 6.82 3.32 7.85
CA ARG A 106 7.63 4.30 8.59
C ARG A 106 8.24 5.35 7.67
N SER A 107 8.68 4.96 6.48
CA SER A 107 9.18 5.89 5.47
C SER A 107 8.10 6.87 5.02
N ASP A 108 6.93 6.35 4.67
CA ASP A 108 5.78 7.15 4.25
C ASP A 108 5.28 8.06 5.38
N ARG A 109 5.31 7.61 6.64
CA ARG A 109 5.03 8.46 7.80
C ARG A 109 5.99 9.65 7.89
N ARG A 110 7.30 9.42 7.70
CA ARG A 110 8.30 10.51 7.70
C ARG A 110 8.03 11.49 6.55
N ALA A 111 7.68 11.00 5.37
CA ALA A 111 7.32 11.84 4.23
C ALA A 111 6.04 12.66 4.52
N ALA A 112 4.99 12.05 5.07
CA ALA A 112 3.77 12.74 5.46
C ALA A 112 4.04 13.85 6.49
N VAL A 113 4.86 13.58 7.51
CA VAL A 113 5.26 14.59 8.50
C VAL A 113 5.99 15.76 7.84
N GLY A 114 6.87 15.50 6.86
CA GLY A 114 7.52 16.55 6.07
C GLY A 114 6.51 17.42 5.31
N LEU A 115 5.54 16.79 4.65
CA LEU A 115 4.48 17.48 3.91
C LEU A 115 3.58 18.32 4.84
N VAL A 116 3.20 17.80 6.01
CA VAL A 116 2.39 18.54 6.99
C VAL A 116 3.14 19.76 7.52
N ARG A 117 4.43 19.60 7.88
CA ARG A 117 5.26 20.72 8.34
C ARG A 117 5.41 21.81 7.29
N GLU A 118 5.49 21.44 6.00
CA GLU A 118 5.48 22.40 4.89
C GLU A 118 4.17 23.19 4.85
N CYS A 119 3.02 22.51 4.95
CA CYS A 119 1.72 23.16 5.01
C CYS A 119 1.60 24.12 6.21
N GLU A 120 2.00 23.69 7.40
CA GLU A 120 1.98 24.51 8.63
C GLU A 120 2.86 25.76 8.48
N ARG A 121 4.07 25.61 7.92
CA ARG A 121 4.97 26.74 7.69
C ARG A 121 4.36 27.78 6.75
N ARG A 122 3.71 27.35 5.67
CA ARG A 122 3.03 28.25 4.72
C ARG A 122 1.84 28.96 5.35
N GLN A 123 1.07 28.26 6.18
CA GLN A 123 -0.03 28.87 6.91
C GLN A 123 0.47 29.95 7.88
N ALA A 124 1.58 29.71 8.58
CA ALA A 124 2.19 30.70 9.48
C ALA A 124 2.68 31.97 8.75
N LEU A 125 3.14 31.83 7.50
CA LEU A 125 3.53 32.98 6.66
C LEU A 125 2.31 33.75 6.10
N SER A 126 1.24 33.04 5.73
CA SER A 126 0.02 33.63 5.17
C SER A 126 -0.87 34.30 6.22
N ASN A 127 -0.81 33.86 7.48
CA ASN A 127 -1.53 34.44 8.61
C ASN A 127 -0.54 34.83 9.71
N PRO A 128 0.13 35.99 9.60
CA PRO A 128 0.88 36.51 10.74
C PRO A 128 -0.10 36.76 11.87
N SER A 129 0.20 36.23 13.07
CA SER A 129 -0.60 36.42 14.28
C SER A 129 -1.11 37.86 14.38
N PRO A 130 -2.35 38.08 14.85
CA PRO A 130 -2.90 39.43 15.01
C PRO A 130 -1.98 40.34 15.87
N LEU A 131 -1.20 39.76 16.79
CA LEU A 131 -0.17 40.46 17.56
C LEU A 131 0.98 41.05 16.72
N ARG A 132 1.40 40.41 15.62
CA ARG A 132 2.38 41.00 14.68
C ARG A 132 1.78 42.09 13.81
N ARG A 133 0.46 42.02 13.56
CA ARG A 133 -0.28 43.03 12.79
C ARG A 133 -0.48 44.32 13.62
N ALA A 134 -0.59 44.19 14.94
CA ALA A 134 -0.75 45.32 15.87
C ALA A 134 0.55 46.06 16.22
N VAL A 135 1.72 45.47 15.98
CA VAL A 135 3.05 46.06 16.30
C VAL A 135 3.69 46.75 15.07
N GLY A 136 3.02 46.71 13.91
CA GLY A 136 3.47 47.36 12.67
C GLY A 136 2.67 48.61 12.29
N VAL A 137 2.36 49.47 13.27
CA VAL A 137 1.88 50.85 13.07
C VAL A 137 2.82 51.80 13.78
#